data_AF-A0A967TE87-F1
#
_entry.id   AF-A0A967TE87-F1
#
_cell.length_a   1.000
_cell.length_b   1.000
_cell.length_c   1.000
_cell.angle_alpha   90.00
_cell.angle_beta   90.00
_cell.angle_gamma   90.00
#
_symmetry.space_group_name_H-M   'P 1'
#
loop_
_entity.id
_entity.type
_entity.pdbx_description
1 polymer ?
#
loop_
_entity_poly.entity_id
_entity_poly.type
_entity_poly.pdbx_seq_one_letter_code
_entity_poly.pdbx_strand_id
1 'polypeptide(L)'
;VSPDGVLETVTWNIEGYGDGTYGSENWGPDNEHQQTKNVLQVADSLKADLYAFQEIYSQQALEDISENMKGYKGFVANHINGKQKMAFVYNTNTIDSLESGSISDVREEYQSDW
;
A
#
# COMPACT_ATOMS: atom_id res chain seq x y z
N VAL A 1 -8.49 18.34 10.38
CA VAL A 1 -9.10 17.86 11.64
C VAL A 1 -7.94 17.46 12.55
N SER A 2 -7.96 17.72 13.85
CA SER A 2 -6.89 17.28 14.75
C SER A 2 -7.03 15.77 15.03
N PRO A 3 -5.93 15.02 15.24
CA PRO A 3 -6.00 13.60 15.64
C PRO A 3 -6.84 13.42 16.90
N ASP A 4 -7.69 12.41 16.93
CA ASP A 4 -8.58 12.13 18.08
C ASP A 4 -7.92 11.29 19.19
N GLY A 5 -6.64 10.94 19.00
CA GLY A 5 -5.84 10.15 19.94
C GLY A 5 -5.90 8.64 19.69
N VAL A 6 -6.60 8.18 18.66
CA VAL A 6 -6.59 6.79 18.20
C VAL A 6 -5.87 6.74 16.84
N LEU A 7 -5.13 5.65 16.60
CA LEU A 7 -4.51 5.37 15.30
C LEU A 7 -5.17 4.12 14.71
N GLU A 8 -5.95 4.29 13.66
CA GLU A 8 -6.61 3.18 12.97
C GLU A 8 -5.72 2.67 11.86
N THR A 9 -5.36 1.38 11.91
CA THR A 9 -4.42 0.78 10.96
C THR A 9 -5.02 -0.43 10.26
N VAL A 10 -4.81 -0.53 8.96
CA VAL A 10 -5.19 -1.68 8.13
C VAL A 10 -3.93 -2.28 7.52
N THR A 11 -3.84 -3.61 7.54
CA THR A 11 -2.88 -4.35 6.73
C THR A 11 -3.65 -5.26 5.78
N TRP A 12 -3.34 -5.19 4.49
CA TRP A 12 -4.10 -5.92 3.47
C TRP A 12 -3.24 -6.26 2.26
N ASN A 13 -3.13 -7.56 1.97
CA ASN A 13 -2.63 -8.03 0.68
C ASN A 13 -3.74 -7.87 -0.35
N ILE A 14 -3.52 -7.02 -1.36
CA ILE A 14 -4.54 -6.68 -2.35
C ILE A 14 -4.43 -7.50 -3.65
N GLU A 15 -3.67 -8.60 -3.64
CA GLU A 15 -3.54 -9.59 -4.71
C GLU A 15 -2.95 -9.01 -6.01
N GLY A 16 -1.63 -8.88 -6.07
CA GLY A 16 -0.89 -8.53 -7.29
C GLY A 16 -1.29 -7.24 -8.02
N TYR A 17 -1.67 -6.18 -7.31
CA TYR A 17 -2.22 -4.96 -7.91
C TYR A 17 -1.19 -4.18 -8.73
N GLY A 18 -1.57 -3.81 -9.96
CA GLY A 18 -0.79 -2.94 -10.83
C GLY A 18 0.35 -3.60 -11.61
N ASP A 19 0.44 -4.94 -11.64
CA ASP A 19 1.42 -5.64 -12.49
C ASP A 19 1.14 -5.43 -13.99
N GLY A 20 -0.11 -5.09 -14.36
CA GLY A 20 -0.52 -4.80 -15.74
C GLY A 20 -0.35 -5.98 -16.70
N THR A 21 -0.09 -7.17 -16.16
CA THR A 21 0.05 -8.44 -16.87
C THR A 21 -1.30 -9.15 -16.95
N TYR A 22 -1.47 -9.98 -17.98
CA TYR A 22 -2.72 -10.71 -18.23
C TYR A 22 -2.42 -12.17 -18.59
N GLY A 23 -3.36 -13.08 -18.34
CA GLY A 23 -3.21 -14.49 -18.68
C GLY A 23 -2.25 -15.24 -17.75
N SER A 24 -1.41 -16.15 -18.28
CA SER A 24 -0.55 -17.03 -17.46
C SER A 24 0.56 -16.31 -16.69
N GLU A 25 0.80 -15.03 -17.00
CA GLU A 25 1.76 -14.18 -16.32
C GLU A 25 1.09 -13.20 -15.35
N ASN A 26 -0.24 -13.26 -15.20
CA ASN A 26 -0.99 -12.40 -14.29
C ASN A 26 -0.81 -12.86 -12.84
N TRP A 27 -0.41 -11.93 -11.98
CA TRP A 27 -0.24 -12.15 -10.55
C TRP A 27 -1.42 -11.63 -9.73
N GLY A 28 -2.43 -11.05 -10.38
CA GLY A 28 -3.64 -10.54 -9.75
C GLY A 28 -4.91 -10.80 -10.59
N PRO A 29 -6.02 -10.13 -10.27
CA PRO A 29 -7.25 -10.19 -11.07
C PRO A 29 -7.09 -9.56 -12.46
N ASP A 30 -7.74 -10.15 -13.49
CA ASP A 30 -7.68 -9.64 -14.88
C ASP A 30 -8.33 -8.25 -15.08
N ASN A 31 -9.15 -7.79 -14.14
CA ASN A 31 -9.86 -6.51 -14.25
C ASN A 31 -9.40 -5.54 -13.15
N GLU A 32 -8.27 -4.89 -13.41
CA GLU A 32 -7.65 -3.94 -12.48
C GLU A 32 -8.60 -2.79 -12.10
N HIS A 33 -9.37 -2.27 -13.04
CA HIS A 33 -10.37 -1.23 -12.75
C HIS A 33 -11.42 -1.67 -11.72
N GLN A 34 -11.88 -2.92 -11.80
CA GLN A 34 -12.79 -3.47 -10.80
C GLN A 34 -12.09 -3.70 -9.47
N GLN A 35 -10.81 -4.11 -9.49
CA GLN A 35 -9.99 -4.25 -8.31
C GLN A 35 -9.81 -2.89 -7.60
N THR A 36 -9.46 -1.81 -8.31
CA THR A 36 -9.37 -0.45 -7.77
C THR A 36 -10.68 -0.04 -7.10
N LYS A 37 -11.83 -0.25 -7.75
CA LYS A 37 -13.14 0.06 -7.16
C LYS A 37 -13.40 -0.69 -5.86
N ASN A 38 -13.06 -1.97 -5.82
CA ASN A 38 -13.24 -2.79 -4.62
C ASN A 38 -12.33 -2.31 -3.48
N VAL A 39 -11.06 -2.01 -3.78
CA VAL A 39 -10.10 -1.46 -2.82
C VAL A 39 -10.60 -0.13 -2.25
N LEU A 40 -11.05 0.79 -3.12
CA LEU A 40 -11.59 2.08 -2.70
C LEU A 40 -12.87 1.96 -1.89
N GLN A 41 -13.75 1.02 -2.24
CA GLN A 41 -14.97 0.77 -1.47
C GLN A 41 -14.65 0.29 -0.04
N VAL A 42 -13.68 -0.61 0.11
CA VAL A 42 -13.25 -1.09 1.43
C VAL A 42 -12.57 0.04 2.20
N ALA A 43 -11.64 0.77 1.58
CA ALA A 43 -10.93 1.88 2.21
C ALA A 43 -11.89 3.00 2.65
N ASP A 44 -12.91 3.36 1.84
CA ASP A 44 -13.91 4.37 2.23
C ASP A 44 -14.81 3.90 3.38
N SER A 45 -15.03 2.58 3.51
CA SER A 45 -15.79 2.02 4.63
C SER A 45 -15.01 1.99 5.95
N LEU A 46 -13.70 1.76 5.88
CA LEU A 46 -12.82 1.64 7.04
C LEU A 46 -12.30 2.99 7.52
N LYS A 47 -11.99 3.90 6.60
CA LYS A 47 -11.45 5.26 6.88
C LYS A 47 -10.23 5.28 7.81
N ALA A 48 -9.42 4.21 7.78
CA ALA A 48 -8.25 4.08 8.61
C ALA A 48 -7.21 5.18 8.32
N ASP A 49 -6.44 5.55 9.35
CA ASP A 49 -5.37 6.55 9.23
C ASP A 49 -4.16 6.03 8.47
N LEU A 50 -3.91 4.72 8.52
CA LEU A 50 -2.79 4.07 7.86
C LEU A 50 -3.22 2.75 7.21
N TYR A 51 -2.97 2.63 5.92
CA TYR A 51 -3.06 1.38 5.16
C TYR A 51 -1.66 0.90 4.81
N ALA A 52 -1.35 -0.33 5.20
CA ALA A 52 -0.17 -1.06 4.77
C ALA A 52 -0.60 -2.12 3.75
N PHE A 53 -0.50 -1.80 2.46
CA PHE A 53 -0.83 -2.70 1.37
C PHE A 53 0.35 -3.62 1.04
N GLN A 54 0.06 -4.90 0.78
CA GLN A 54 1.02 -5.81 0.15
C GLN A 54 0.62 -6.08 -1.30
N GLU A 55 1.61 -6.50 -2.07
CA GLU A 55 1.47 -6.80 -3.50
C GLU A 55 1.07 -5.60 -4.34
N ILE A 56 1.76 -4.48 -4.14
CA ILE A 56 1.71 -3.32 -5.02
C ILE A 56 2.90 -3.37 -5.97
N TYR A 57 2.63 -3.24 -7.26
CA TYR A 57 3.68 -3.33 -8.28
C TYR A 57 4.63 -2.13 -8.33
N SER A 58 4.06 -0.91 -8.24
CA SER A 58 4.80 0.32 -8.48
C SER A 58 4.21 1.51 -7.73
N GLN A 59 4.98 2.61 -7.65
CA GLN A 59 4.49 3.87 -7.11
C GLN A 59 3.27 4.39 -7.89
N GLN A 60 3.27 4.25 -9.22
CA GLN A 60 2.14 4.65 -10.06
C GLN A 60 0.87 3.84 -9.70
N ALA A 61 1.00 2.53 -9.48
CA ALA A 61 -0.13 1.70 -9.07
C ALA A 61 -0.70 2.15 -7.71
N LEU A 62 0.17 2.51 -6.76
CA LEU A 62 -0.28 3.10 -5.50
C LEU A 62 -1.02 4.42 -5.70
N GLU A 63 -0.56 5.26 -6.61
CA GLU A 63 -1.18 6.54 -6.96
C GLU A 63 -2.58 6.35 -7.53
N ASP A 64 -2.79 5.36 -8.40
CA ASP A 64 -4.11 5.05 -8.96
C ASP A 64 -5.18 4.75 -7.88
N ILE A 65 -4.76 4.22 -6.72
CA ILE A 65 -5.61 4.06 -5.53
C ILE A 65 -5.67 5.38 -4.76
N SER A 66 -4.50 5.89 -4.33
CA SER A 66 -4.41 6.97 -3.33
C SER A 66 -4.92 8.33 -3.83
N GLU A 67 -4.88 8.63 -5.13
CA GLU A 67 -5.46 9.86 -5.71
C GLU A 67 -6.98 9.96 -5.50
N ASN A 68 -7.65 8.82 -5.39
CA ASN A 68 -9.08 8.73 -5.11
C ASN A 68 -9.39 8.81 -3.60
N MET A 69 -8.37 8.73 -2.75
CA MET A 69 -8.46 8.85 -1.29
C MET A 69 -8.11 10.28 -0.86
N LYS A 70 -9.10 11.18 -0.88
CA LYS A 70 -8.87 12.60 -0.55
C LYS A 70 -8.23 12.77 0.83
N GLY A 71 -7.12 13.51 0.87
CA GLY A 71 -6.38 13.77 2.11
C GLY A 71 -5.44 12.63 2.50
N TYR A 72 -5.13 11.72 1.58
CA TYR A 72 -4.13 10.69 1.78
C TYR A 72 -2.90 10.93 0.90
N LYS A 73 -1.77 10.39 1.35
CA LYS A 73 -0.51 10.28 0.59
C LYS A 73 0.06 8.89 0.79
N GLY A 74 1.00 8.48 -0.05
CA GLY A 74 1.62 7.17 0.11
C GLY A 74 2.95 7.01 -0.59
N PHE A 75 3.65 5.94 -0.22
CA PHE A 75 4.92 5.55 -0.82
C PHE A 75 5.03 4.02 -0.89
N VAL A 76 5.71 3.54 -1.91
CA VAL A 76 6.07 2.12 -2.09
C VAL A 76 7.48 1.86 -1.58
N ALA A 77 7.73 0.67 -1.07
CA ALA A 77 9.06 0.16 -0.71
C ALA A 77 9.94 -0.06 -1.97
N ASN A 78 10.35 1.02 -2.62
CA ASN A 78 11.02 1.01 -3.93
C ASN A 78 12.43 0.40 -3.93
N HIS A 79 13.01 0.12 -2.76
CA HIS A 79 14.27 -0.60 -2.64
C HIS A 79 14.15 -2.10 -2.97
N ILE A 80 12.93 -2.63 -3.00
CA ILE A 80 12.65 -4.02 -3.36
C ILE A 80 12.63 -4.14 -4.89
N ASN A 81 13.52 -4.98 -5.44
CA ASN A 81 13.60 -5.26 -6.88
C ASN A 81 12.52 -6.24 -7.37
N GLY A 82 11.82 -6.91 -6.46
CA GLY A 82 10.71 -7.81 -6.79
C GLY A 82 9.53 -7.05 -7.39
N LYS A 83 8.68 -7.76 -8.16
CA LYS A 83 7.47 -7.18 -8.73
C LYS A 83 6.50 -6.70 -7.66
N GLN A 84 6.24 -7.53 -6.66
CA GLN A 84 5.27 -7.26 -5.60
C GLN A 84 5.95 -6.64 -4.38
N LYS A 85 5.46 -5.47 -3.97
CA LYS A 85 6.08 -4.65 -2.91
C LYS A 85 5.07 -4.29 -1.84
N MET A 86 5.60 -3.96 -0.66
CA MET A 86 4.83 -3.30 0.39
C MET A 86 4.67 -1.82 0.05
N ALA A 87 3.51 -1.25 0.38
CA ALA A 87 3.22 0.16 0.24
C ALA A 87 2.46 0.68 1.46
N PHE A 88 2.64 1.96 1.74
CA PHE A 88 1.92 2.66 2.81
C PHE A 88 1.10 3.80 2.23
N VAL A 89 -0.16 3.92 2.64
CA VAL A 89 -1.05 5.06 2.36
C VAL A 89 -1.57 5.60 3.68
N TYR A 90 -1.44 6.90 3.92
CA TYR A 90 -1.72 7.52 5.22
C TYR A 90 -2.54 8.81 5.10
N ASN A 91 -3.45 9.01 6.04
CA ASN A 91 -4.29 10.20 6.17
C ASN A 91 -3.46 11.39 6.66
N THR A 92 -3.29 12.42 5.83
CA THR A 92 -2.46 13.59 6.14
C THR A 92 -3.08 14.53 7.18
N ASN A 93 -4.34 14.29 7.61
CA ASN A 93 -4.90 14.98 8.77
C ASN A 93 -4.41 14.39 10.10
N THR A 94 -3.98 13.13 10.09
CA THR A 94 -3.57 12.39 11.28
C THR A 94 -2.06 12.19 11.34
N ILE A 95 -1.46 11.84 10.20
CA ILE A 95 -0.04 11.47 10.08
C ILE A 95 0.70 12.48 9.22
N ASP A 96 1.80 13.00 9.75
CA ASP A 96 2.83 13.70 8.96
C ASP A 96 4.04 12.79 8.77
N SER A 97 4.46 12.61 7.52
CA SER A 97 5.59 11.74 7.18
C SER A 97 6.88 12.55 7.20
N LEU A 98 7.74 12.30 8.19
CA LEU A 98 9.04 12.97 8.32
C LEU A 98 10.11 12.34 7.43
N GLU A 99 10.17 11.01 7.38
CA GLU A 99 11.13 10.25 6.60
C GLU A 99 10.55 8.88 6.22
N SER A 100 10.97 8.33 5.08
CA SER A 100 10.73 6.94 4.69
C SER A 100 12.04 6.33 4.17
N GLY A 101 12.26 5.05 4.47
CA GLY A 101 13.51 4.37 4.15
C GLY A 101 13.41 2.87 4.34
N SER A 102 14.47 2.16 3.95
CA SER A 102 14.60 0.71 4.12
C SER A 102 15.50 0.38 5.30
N ILE A 103 15.15 -0.66 6.06
CA ILE A 103 16.08 -1.27 7.02
C ILE A 103 16.97 -2.23 6.23
N SER A 104 18.21 -1.84 5.98
CA SER A 104 19.20 -2.66 5.25
C SER A 104 20.18 -3.39 6.17
N ASP A 105 20.25 -3.01 7.45
CA ASP A 105 21.09 -3.64 8.47
C ASP A 105 20.23 -4.45 9.45
N VAL A 106 19.57 -5.48 8.91
CA VAL A 106 18.78 -6.42 9.71
C VAL A 106 19.76 -7.35 10.43
N ARG A 107 19.65 -7.43 11.77
CA ARG A 107 20.48 -8.32 12.60
C ARG A 107 20.36 -9.76 12.10
N GLU A 108 21.48 -10.49 12.08
CA GLU A 108 21.61 -11.82 11.47
C GLU A 108 20.55 -12.80 11.98
N GLU A 109 20.21 -12.74 13.27
CA GLU A 109 19.18 -13.59 13.88
C GLU A 109 17.75 -13.37 13.36
N TYR A 110 17.48 -12.24 12.69
CA TYR A 110 16.16 -11.91 12.12
C TYR A 110 16.15 -11.99 10.57
N GLN A 111 17.26 -12.38 9.95
CA GLN A 111 17.37 -12.44 8.49
C GLN A 111 16.62 -13.63 7.86
N SER A 112 16.07 -14.55 8.66
CA SER A 112 15.29 -15.70 8.17
C SER A 112 13.82 -15.67 8.60
N ASP A 113 13.37 -14.60 9.26
CA ASP A 113 12.01 -14.51 9.81
C ASP A 113 10.96 -14.11 8.75
N TRP A 114 11.34 -14.05 7.48
CA TRP A 114 10.52 -13.60 6.35
C TRP A 114 10.52 -14.61 5.20
#